data_AF-A0A2E6G4N8-F1
#
_entry.id   AF-A0A2E6G4N8-F1
#
_cell.length_a   1.000
_cell.length_b   1.000
_cell.length_c   1.000
_cell.angle_alpha   90.00
_cell.angle_beta   90.00
_cell.angle_gamma   90.00
#
_symmetry.space_group_name_H-M   'P 1'
#
loop_
_entity.id
_entity.type
_entity.pdbx_description
1 polymer ?
#
loop_
_entity_poly.entity_id
_entity_poly.type
_entity_poly.pdbx_seq_one_letter_code
_entity_poly.pdbx_strand_id
1 'polypeptide(L)'
;MTGRGANSKGATALEARHSPPLPMRRPWWALVLAGMIGFGYVQEDTKVKLNHYMAVGDRYADFYDFGHEECEWDRNCMIEKRKMWWEGYAPLCRTNYAYTRDTYAVFHGWGRSEMTQAKWGLMAFIVLCFFALDALFLRAAGVPDRWKVLLLIYVVSVFVTAAFWFLDGQGGAEEAGYNVAREVLGFLQSPMPSLMLVLLPWLRERAMVD
;
A
#
# COMPACT_ATOMS: atom_id res chain seq x y z
N MET A 1 -49.03 37.10 -21.36
CA MET A 1 -48.33 36.53 -20.20
C MET A 1 -48.03 35.08 -20.50
N THR A 2 -46.88 34.82 -21.15
CA THR A 2 -46.48 33.48 -21.62
C THR A 2 -45.41 32.92 -20.69
N GLY A 3 -45.66 31.68 -20.25
CA GLY A 3 -44.85 30.96 -19.29
C GLY A 3 -43.42 30.66 -19.76
N ARG A 4 -42.48 30.75 -18.82
CA ARG A 4 -41.13 30.16 -18.87
C ARG A 4 -40.76 29.76 -17.45
N GLY A 5 -41.05 28.52 -17.06
CA GLY A 5 -40.74 28.02 -15.72
C GLY A 5 -40.34 26.55 -15.64
N ALA A 6 -40.24 25.82 -16.75
CA ALA A 6 -40.19 24.35 -16.72
C ALA A 6 -38.90 23.70 -17.28
N ASN A 7 -37.82 24.44 -17.58
CA ASN A 7 -36.70 23.87 -18.35
C ASN A 7 -35.33 23.74 -17.65
N SER A 8 -35.15 24.18 -16.39
CA SER A 8 -33.82 24.08 -15.75
C SER A 8 -33.53 22.73 -15.09
N LYS A 9 -34.57 22.02 -14.60
CA LYS A 9 -34.42 20.71 -13.94
C LYS A 9 -34.15 19.56 -14.91
N GLY A 10 -34.71 19.62 -16.13
CA GLY A 10 -34.47 18.60 -17.16
C GLY A 10 -33.07 18.66 -17.77
N ALA A 11 -32.53 19.86 -17.96
CA ALA A 11 -31.18 20.07 -18.50
C ALA A 11 -30.08 19.57 -17.55
N THR A 12 -30.24 19.82 -16.24
CA THR A 12 -29.29 19.38 -15.20
C THR A 12 -29.30 17.86 -14.99
N ALA A 13 -30.46 17.21 -15.09
CA ALA A 13 -30.56 15.75 -15.00
C ALA A 13 -29.93 15.05 -16.23
N LEU A 14 -30.08 15.63 -17.43
CA LEU A 14 -29.44 15.09 -18.64
C LEU A 14 -27.92 15.32 -18.66
N GLU A 15 -27.44 16.47 -18.19
CA GLU A 15 -26.00 16.77 -18.04
C GLU A 15 -25.31 15.87 -17.02
N ALA A 16 -25.96 15.56 -15.90
CA ALA A 16 -25.47 14.60 -14.91
C ALA A 16 -25.34 13.18 -15.50
N ARG A 17 -26.24 12.81 -16.41
CA ARG A 17 -26.19 11.51 -17.12
C ARG A 17 -24.96 11.38 -18.02
N HIS A 18 -24.36 12.47 -18.50
CA HIS A 18 -23.29 12.44 -19.52
C HIS A 18 -21.93 12.94 -19.02
N SER A 19 -21.87 13.55 -17.83
CA SER A 19 -20.61 14.03 -17.28
C SER A 19 -19.70 12.87 -16.88
N PRO A 20 -18.46 12.79 -17.41
CA PRO A 20 -17.50 11.76 -17.04
C PRO A 20 -17.07 11.95 -15.57
N PRO A 21 -16.75 10.86 -14.84
CA PRO A 21 -16.32 10.93 -13.44
C PRO A 21 -14.97 11.63 -13.27
N LEU A 22 -14.21 11.78 -14.36
CA LEU A 22 -12.85 12.30 -14.36
C LEU A 22 -12.69 13.36 -15.48
N PRO A 23 -11.86 14.39 -15.25
CA PRO A 23 -11.65 15.46 -16.22
C PRO A 23 -10.86 14.94 -17.44
N MET A 24 -11.54 14.72 -18.56
CA MET A 24 -10.90 14.17 -19.77
C MET A 24 -10.01 15.19 -20.52
N ARG A 25 -10.23 16.49 -20.33
CA ARG A 25 -9.43 17.54 -20.99
C ARG A 25 -8.03 17.71 -20.39
N ARG A 26 -7.83 17.27 -19.14
CA ARG A 26 -6.56 17.34 -18.41
C ARG A 26 -6.35 16.03 -17.67
N PRO A 27 -5.88 14.97 -18.34
CA PRO A 27 -5.83 13.62 -17.79
C PRO A 27 -4.67 13.41 -16.80
N TRP A 28 -4.31 14.42 -16.01
CA TRP A 28 -3.27 14.31 -14.97
C TRP A 28 -3.59 13.23 -13.95
N TRP A 29 -4.87 12.95 -13.72
CA TRP A 29 -5.32 11.85 -12.86
C TRP A 29 -4.80 10.48 -13.34
N ALA A 30 -4.64 10.27 -14.66
CA ALA A 30 -4.17 9.02 -15.22
C ALA A 30 -2.68 8.82 -14.94
N LEU A 31 -1.89 9.89 -15.02
CA LEU A 31 -0.46 9.86 -14.66
C LEU A 31 -0.27 9.61 -13.16
N VAL A 32 -1.07 10.24 -12.31
CA VAL A 32 -1.04 9.99 -10.86
C VAL A 32 -1.42 8.53 -10.57
N LEU A 33 -2.50 8.03 -11.19
CA LEU A 33 -2.93 6.64 -11.01
C LEU A 33 -1.89 5.63 -11.49
N ALA A 34 -1.25 5.87 -12.64
CA ALA A 34 -0.15 5.04 -13.12
C ALA A 34 1.03 5.05 -12.13
N GLY A 35 1.35 6.21 -11.55
CA GLY A 35 2.34 6.34 -10.48
C GLY A 35 1.95 5.56 -9.22
N MET A 36 0.69 5.60 -8.80
CA MET A 36 0.18 4.83 -7.65
C MET A 36 0.27 3.32 -7.89
N ILE A 37 -0.05 2.86 -9.10
CA ILE A 37 0.05 1.44 -9.48
C ILE A 37 1.52 1.00 -9.50
N GLY A 38 2.41 1.79 -10.12
CA GLY A 38 3.84 1.50 -10.17
C GLY A 38 4.48 1.49 -8.78
N PHE A 39 4.16 2.47 -7.94
CA PHE A 39 4.59 2.51 -6.54
C PHE A 39 4.04 1.31 -5.76
N GLY A 40 2.76 0.98 -5.96
CA GLY A 40 2.10 -0.19 -5.39
C GLY A 40 2.78 -1.52 -5.75
N TYR A 41 3.29 -1.65 -6.97
CA TYR A 41 4.07 -2.81 -7.38
C TYR A 41 5.41 -2.90 -6.64
N VAL A 42 6.17 -1.79 -6.59
CA VAL A 42 7.49 -1.75 -5.95
C VAL A 42 7.40 -1.98 -4.44
N GLN A 43 6.42 -1.36 -3.77
CA GLN A 43 6.24 -1.53 -2.33
C GLN A 43 5.83 -2.96 -1.96
N GLU A 44 5.01 -3.63 -2.77
CA GLU A 44 4.65 -5.03 -2.55
C GLU A 44 5.86 -5.96 -2.74
N ASP A 45 6.66 -5.79 -3.80
CA ASP A 45 7.91 -6.54 -3.98
C ASP A 45 8.85 -6.37 -2.78
N THR A 46 9.00 -5.13 -2.31
CA THR A 46 9.85 -4.82 -1.16
C THR A 46 9.36 -5.47 0.13
N LYS A 47 8.05 -5.41 0.41
CA LYS A 47 7.44 -6.04 1.58
C LYS A 47 7.60 -7.56 1.55
N VAL A 48 7.39 -8.19 0.40
CA VAL A 48 7.54 -9.64 0.24
C VAL A 48 8.98 -10.07 0.47
N LYS A 49 9.95 -9.41 -0.18
CA LYS A 49 11.38 -9.70 -0.01
C LYS A 49 11.83 -9.53 1.43
N LEU A 50 11.40 -8.44 2.09
CA LEU A 50 11.75 -8.17 3.49
C LEU A 50 11.20 -9.24 4.44
N ASN A 51 9.91 -9.56 4.31
CA ASN A 51 9.29 -10.61 5.13
C ASN A 51 9.90 -11.99 4.87
N HIS A 52 10.21 -12.33 3.62
CA HIS A 52 10.88 -13.58 3.27
C HIS A 52 12.27 -13.67 3.89
N TYR A 53 13.06 -12.60 3.78
CA TYR A 53 14.38 -12.52 4.36
C TYR A 53 14.36 -12.71 5.88
N MET A 54 13.43 -12.02 6.56
CA MET A 54 13.22 -12.19 8.00
C MET A 54 12.77 -13.61 8.37
N ALA A 55 11.85 -14.21 7.60
CA ALA A 55 11.36 -15.56 7.88
C ALA A 55 12.45 -16.63 7.71
N VAL A 56 13.35 -16.45 6.75
CA VAL A 56 14.54 -17.29 6.60
C VAL A 56 15.49 -17.08 7.78
N GLY A 57 15.77 -15.83 8.16
CA GLY A 57 16.64 -15.54 9.30
C GLY A 57 16.11 -16.09 10.62
N ASP A 58 14.81 -16.03 10.85
CA ASP A 58 14.17 -16.59 12.05
C ASP A 58 14.17 -18.12 12.08
N ARG A 59 14.31 -18.78 10.92
CA ARG A 59 14.36 -20.25 10.80
C ARG A 59 15.75 -20.82 11.04
N TYR A 60 16.81 -20.09 10.73
CA TYR A 60 18.18 -20.56 10.83
C TYR A 60 18.90 -19.79 11.95
N ALA A 61 19.18 -20.48 13.05
CA ALA A 61 19.62 -19.90 14.33
C ALA A 61 20.84 -18.96 14.23
N ASP A 62 21.73 -19.20 13.26
CA ASP A 62 22.98 -18.43 13.09
C ASP A 62 22.97 -17.56 11.83
N PHE A 63 21.82 -17.35 11.18
CA PHE A 63 21.80 -16.66 9.89
C PHE A 63 22.27 -15.21 9.97
N TYR A 64 21.87 -14.48 11.02
CA TYR A 64 22.26 -13.08 11.19
C TYR A 64 23.73 -12.92 11.57
N ASP A 65 24.29 -13.90 12.26
CA ASP A 65 25.69 -13.94 12.71
C ASP A 65 26.54 -14.88 11.84
N PHE A 66 26.07 -15.21 10.64
CA PHE A 66 26.70 -16.22 9.79
C PHE A 66 28.10 -15.79 9.37
N GLY A 67 29.08 -16.68 9.56
CA GLY A 67 30.48 -16.44 9.24
C GLY A 67 31.24 -15.61 10.29
N HIS A 68 30.68 -15.37 11.49
CA HIS A 68 31.36 -14.58 12.52
C HIS A 68 32.71 -15.17 12.98
N GLU A 69 32.85 -16.50 13.04
CA GLU A 69 34.11 -17.17 13.41
C GLU A 69 35.19 -16.99 12.33
N GLU A 70 34.84 -17.16 11.06
CA GLU A 70 35.79 -17.04 9.93
C GLU A 70 36.17 -15.58 9.63
N CYS A 71 35.25 -14.65 9.90
CA CYS A 71 35.43 -13.23 9.59
C CYS A 71 35.94 -12.40 10.79
N GLU A 72 36.12 -13.00 11.97
CA GLU A 72 36.48 -12.29 13.21
C GLU A 72 35.59 -11.06 13.47
N TRP A 73 34.29 -11.19 13.22
CA TRP A 73 33.31 -10.09 13.31
C TRP A 73 33.52 -8.90 12.35
N ASP A 74 34.35 -9.04 11.29
CA ASP A 74 34.41 -8.05 10.23
C ASP A 74 33.08 -7.95 9.49
N ARG A 75 32.48 -6.75 9.51
CA ARG A 75 31.14 -6.51 8.97
C ARG A 75 31.05 -6.81 7.47
N ASN A 76 32.06 -6.42 6.68
CA ASN A 76 32.00 -6.57 5.23
C ASN A 76 32.15 -8.05 4.84
N CYS A 77 33.08 -8.77 5.47
CA CYS A 77 33.24 -10.21 5.31
C CYS A 77 31.96 -10.97 5.68
N MET A 78 31.32 -10.64 6.81
CA MET A 78 30.05 -11.28 7.22
C MET A 78 28.90 -10.99 6.26
N ILE A 79 28.82 -9.78 5.68
CA ILE A 79 27.83 -9.44 4.65
C ILE A 79 28.02 -10.31 3.41
N GLU A 80 29.26 -10.45 2.94
CA GLU A 80 29.59 -11.29 1.79
C GLU A 80 29.29 -12.77 2.05
N LYS A 81 29.63 -13.27 3.25
CA LYS A 81 29.30 -14.65 3.66
C LYS A 81 27.79 -14.89 3.68
N ARG A 82 27.01 -13.98 4.24
CA ARG A 82 25.54 -14.05 4.22
C ARG A 82 24.96 -13.99 2.81
N LYS A 83 25.54 -13.16 1.94
CA LYS A 83 25.15 -13.09 0.53
C LYS A 83 25.41 -14.42 -0.19
N MET A 84 26.61 -14.98 -0.05
CA MET A 84 26.95 -16.28 -0.63
C MET A 84 26.05 -17.40 -0.12
N TRP A 85 25.77 -17.42 1.20
CA TRP A 85 24.84 -18.38 1.77
C TRP A 85 23.44 -18.24 1.17
N TRP A 86 22.95 -17.00 1.03
CA TRP A 86 21.62 -16.75 0.49
C TRP A 86 21.48 -17.24 -0.94
N GLU A 87 22.45 -16.94 -1.80
CA GLU A 87 22.45 -17.36 -3.20
C GLU A 87 22.46 -18.89 -3.34
N GLY A 88 23.20 -19.59 -2.47
CA GLY A 88 23.33 -21.05 -2.47
C GLY A 88 22.16 -21.81 -1.83
N TYR A 89 21.60 -21.29 -0.73
CA TYR A 89 20.74 -22.08 0.17
C TYR A 89 19.37 -21.47 0.44
N ALA A 90 19.13 -20.20 0.14
CA ALA A 90 17.85 -19.57 0.49
C ALA A 90 16.68 -20.25 -0.25
N PRO A 91 15.58 -20.57 0.45
CA PRO A 91 14.40 -21.12 -0.18
C PRO A 91 13.79 -20.10 -1.15
N LEU A 92 13.17 -20.61 -2.22
CA LEU A 92 12.40 -19.77 -3.13
C LEU A 92 11.20 -19.18 -2.39
N CYS A 93 11.00 -17.88 -2.55
CA CYS A 93 9.77 -17.21 -2.13
C CYS A 93 8.77 -17.24 -3.27
N ARG A 94 7.51 -17.53 -2.97
CA ARG A 94 6.41 -17.35 -3.92
C ARG A 94 5.88 -15.93 -3.78
N THR A 95 6.03 -15.12 -4.82
CA THR A 95 5.23 -13.91 -4.99
C THR A 95 3.92 -14.26 -5.70
N ASN A 96 2.97 -13.32 -5.76
CA ASN A 96 1.72 -13.52 -6.51
C ASN A 96 1.95 -13.79 -8.01
N TYR A 97 3.14 -13.50 -8.55
CA TYR A 97 3.42 -13.52 -9.99
C TYR A 97 4.62 -14.40 -10.38
N ALA A 98 5.53 -14.72 -9.45
CA ALA A 98 6.75 -15.47 -9.73
C ALA A 98 7.29 -16.19 -8.50
N TYR A 99 8.19 -17.17 -8.72
CA TYR A 99 9.08 -17.66 -7.67
C TYR A 99 10.41 -16.92 -7.77
N THR A 100 10.87 -16.34 -6.66
CA THR A 100 12.13 -15.61 -6.65
C THR A 100 12.96 -15.95 -5.42
N ARG A 101 14.28 -16.05 -5.60
CA ARG A 101 15.27 -16.04 -4.52
C ARG A 101 15.86 -14.63 -4.33
N ASP A 102 15.52 -13.70 -5.21
CA ASP A 102 16.13 -12.38 -5.22
C ASP A 102 15.78 -11.59 -3.96
N THR A 103 16.76 -10.83 -3.47
CA THR A 103 16.63 -9.95 -2.30
C THR A 103 17.51 -8.73 -2.49
N TYR A 104 17.26 -7.67 -1.73
CA TYR A 104 18.08 -6.46 -1.84
C TYR A 104 19.43 -6.64 -1.14
N ALA A 105 20.51 -6.20 -1.78
CA ALA A 105 21.86 -6.30 -1.23
C ALA A 105 21.99 -5.70 0.19
N VAL A 106 21.26 -4.60 0.44
CA VAL A 106 21.24 -3.92 1.74
C VAL A 106 20.73 -4.81 2.88
N PHE A 107 19.91 -5.82 2.57
CA PHE A 107 19.34 -6.70 3.58
C PHE A 107 20.41 -7.58 4.24
N HIS A 108 21.46 -7.95 3.51
CA HIS A 108 22.60 -8.68 4.09
C HIS A 108 23.38 -7.85 5.11
N GLY A 109 23.23 -6.52 5.11
CA GLY A 109 23.91 -5.61 6.05
C GLY A 109 23.17 -5.37 7.36
N TRP A 110 21.99 -5.94 7.54
CA TRP A 110 21.11 -5.70 8.68
C TRP A 110 20.99 -6.95 9.56
N GLY A 111 20.90 -6.74 10.88
CA GLY A 111 20.52 -7.76 11.83
C GLY A 111 19.01 -7.86 11.98
N ARG A 112 18.55 -8.71 12.90
CA ARG A 112 17.12 -8.94 13.14
C ARG A 112 16.39 -7.68 13.64
N SER A 113 17.05 -6.91 14.50
CA SER A 113 16.48 -5.67 15.06
C SER A 113 16.33 -4.60 13.98
N GLU A 114 17.37 -4.38 13.17
CA GLU A 114 17.36 -3.42 12.07
C GLU A 114 16.32 -3.79 11.01
N MET A 115 16.19 -5.09 10.69
CA MET A 115 15.14 -5.60 9.80
C MET A 115 13.74 -5.29 10.31
N THR A 116 13.51 -5.53 11.61
CA THR A 116 12.22 -5.26 12.25
C THR A 116 11.90 -3.76 12.22
N GLN A 117 12.88 -2.91 12.53
CA GLN A 117 12.73 -1.46 12.44
C GLN A 117 12.47 -1.00 11.00
N ALA A 118 13.21 -1.54 10.04
CA ALA A 118 13.03 -1.25 8.62
C ALA A 118 11.64 -1.66 8.14
N LYS A 119 11.11 -2.80 8.59
CA LYS A 119 9.75 -3.27 8.27
C LYS A 119 8.67 -2.28 8.74
N TRP A 120 8.72 -1.90 10.01
CA TRP A 120 7.75 -0.95 10.56
C TRP A 120 7.91 0.46 9.97
N GLY A 121 9.15 0.90 9.78
CA GLY A 121 9.46 2.17 9.14
C GLY A 121 8.97 2.23 7.69
N LEU A 122 9.20 1.18 6.90
CA LEU A 122 8.71 1.03 5.54
C LEU A 122 7.17 1.06 5.52
N MET A 123 6.51 0.36 6.43
CA MET A 123 5.05 0.35 6.54
C MET A 123 4.48 1.75 6.76
N ALA A 124 5.01 2.50 7.73
CA ALA A 124 4.61 3.87 8.00
C ALA A 124 4.88 4.79 6.80
N PHE A 125 6.06 4.66 6.18
CA PHE A 125 6.45 5.43 5.01
C PHE A 125 5.49 5.22 3.82
N ILE A 126 5.16 3.96 3.50
CA ILE A 126 4.22 3.61 2.43
C ILE A 126 2.86 4.25 2.66
N VAL A 127 2.31 4.14 3.88
CA VAL A 127 1.00 4.73 4.22
C VAL A 127 1.01 6.26 4.02
N LEU A 128 2.08 6.95 4.42
CA LEU A 128 2.23 8.38 4.21
C LEU A 128 2.33 8.74 2.71
N CYS A 129 3.10 7.97 1.94
CA CYS A 129 3.19 8.15 0.50
C CYS A 129 1.84 7.94 -0.19
N PHE A 130 1.09 6.89 0.15
CA PHE A 130 -0.25 6.67 -0.41
C PHE A 130 -1.23 7.75 -0.01
N PHE A 131 -1.19 8.25 1.23
CA PHE A 131 -2.01 9.40 1.63
C PHE A 131 -1.73 10.63 0.76
N ALA A 132 -0.45 10.93 0.52
CA ALA A 132 -0.06 12.05 -0.33
C ALA A 132 -0.48 11.84 -1.80
N LEU A 133 -0.32 10.62 -2.33
CA LEU A 133 -0.73 10.27 -3.69
C LEU A 133 -2.26 10.31 -3.86
N ASP A 134 -3.02 9.83 -2.87
CA ASP A 134 -4.48 9.91 -2.85
C ASP A 134 -4.95 11.38 -2.84
N ALA A 135 -4.34 12.22 -2.00
CA ALA A 135 -4.65 13.64 -1.97
C ALA A 135 -4.32 14.33 -3.31
N LEU A 136 -3.19 13.96 -3.92
CA LEU A 136 -2.80 14.42 -5.25
C LEU A 136 -3.79 13.94 -6.33
N PHE A 137 -4.25 12.69 -6.23
CA PHE A 137 -5.26 12.12 -7.13
C PHE A 137 -6.59 12.87 -7.03
N LEU A 138 -7.08 13.16 -5.81
CA LEU A 138 -8.30 13.96 -5.62
C LEU A 138 -8.19 15.35 -6.26
N ARG A 139 -7.03 16.00 -6.14
CA ARG A 139 -6.76 17.28 -6.82
C ARG A 139 -6.77 17.12 -8.33
N ALA A 140 -6.12 16.08 -8.86
CA ALA A 140 -6.05 15.81 -10.30
C ALA A 140 -7.42 15.39 -10.89
N ALA A 141 -8.27 14.75 -10.09
CA ALA A 141 -9.63 14.36 -10.43
C ALA A 141 -10.64 15.53 -10.33
N GLY A 142 -10.22 16.71 -9.86
CA GLY A 142 -11.08 17.90 -9.76
C GLY A 142 -12.00 17.92 -8.54
N VAL A 143 -11.74 17.09 -7.52
CA VAL A 143 -12.51 17.03 -6.27
C VAL A 143 -11.63 17.26 -5.03
N PRO A 144 -10.83 18.35 -4.98
CA PRO A 144 -9.88 18.58 -3.90
C PRO A 144 -10.55 18.69 -2.53
N ASP A 145 -11.79 19.16 -2.45
CA ASP A 145 -12.52 19.39 -1.20
C ASP A 145 -12.80 18.10 -0.42
N ARG A 146 -12.71 16.93 -1.06
CA ARG A 146 -12.92 15.61 -0.44
C ARG A 146 -11.74 15.17 0.43
N TRP A 147 -10.65 15.94 0.50
CA TRP A 147 -9.47 15.61 1.32
C TRP A 147 -9.77 15.41 2.81
N LYS A 148 -10.78 16.11 3.36
CA LYS A 148 -11.19 15.92 4.77
C LYS A 148 -11.78 14.54 5.01
N VAL A 149 -12.54 14.03 4.05
CA VAL A 149 -13.10 12.67 4.10
C VAL A 149 -11.98 11.64 3.92
N LEU A 150 -11.02 11.91 3.03
CA LEU A 150 -9.82 11.08 2.89
C LEU A 150 -9.05 10.98 4.21
N LEU A 151 -8.79 12.13 4.87
CA LEU A 151 -8.13 12.14 6.18
C LEU A 151 -8.93 11.33 7.21
N LEU A 152 -10.25 11.49 7.25
CA LEU A 152 -11.11 10.71 8.14
C LEU A 152 -10.99 9.20 7.89
N ILE A 153 -11.01 8.77 6.61
CA ILE A 153 -10.81 7.36 6.23
C ILE A 153 -9.47 6.85 6.78
N TYR A 154 -8.38 7.59 6.57
CA TYR A 154 -7.07 7.19 7.06
C TYR A 154 -7.02 7.10 8.59
N VAL A 155 -7.53 8.11 9.31
CA VAL A 155 -7.54 8.13 10.77
C VAL A 155 -8.36 6.97 11.34
N VAL A 156 -9.57 6.75 10.81
CA VAL A 156 -10.44 5.65 11.25
C VAL A 156 -9.81 4.30 10.93
N SER A 157 -9.26 4.11 9.74
CA SER A 157 -8.60 2.85 9.35
C SER A 157 -7.37 2.55 10.19
N VAL A 158 -6.54 3.56 10.52
CA VAL A 158 -5.40 3.40 11.44
C VAL A 158 -5.88 3.03 12.84
N PHE A 159 -6.94 3.69 13.33
CA PHE A 159 -7.53 3.35 14.62
C PHE A 159 -8.08 1.92 14.65
N VAL A 160 -8.83 1.50 13.63
CA VAL A 160 -9.34 0.12 13.48
C VAL A 160 -8.18 -0.87 13.45
N THR A 161 -7.14 -0.60 12.65
CA THR A 161 -5.94 -1.44 12.58
C THR A 161 -5.29 -1.60 13.96
N ALA A 162 -5.10 -0.50 14.69
CA ALA A 162 -4.51 -0.52 16.03
C ALA A 162 -5.38 -1.27 17.05
N ALA A 163 -6.71 -1.10 16.99
CA ALA A 163 -7.65 -1.79 17.86
C ALA A 163 -7.62 -3.30 17.63
N PHE A 164 -7.72 -3.76 16.38
CA PHE A 164 -7.66 -5.19 16.05
C PHE A 164 -6.28 -5.81 16.33
N TRP A 165 -5.20 -5.04 16.13
CA TRP A 165 -3.86 -5.46 16.54
C TRP A 165 -3.76 -5.67 18.06
N PHE A 166 -4.31 -4.76 18.86
CA PHE A 166 -4.25 -4.84 20.33
C PHE A 166 -5.15 -5.93 20.92
N LEU A 167 -6.33 -6.17 20.33
CA LEU A 167 -7.28 -7.16 20.84
C LEU A 167 -6.77 -8.60 20.66
N ASP A 168 -6.26 -8.92 19.47
CA ASP A 168 -5.96 -10.31 19.08
C ASP A 168 -4.90 -10.44 17.96
N GLY A 169 -4.55 -9.34 17.29
CA GLY A 169 -3.58 -9.38 16.18
C GLY A 169 -2.13 -9.71 16.57
N GLN A 170 -1.83 -9.82 17.86
CA GLN A 170 -0.51 -10.26 18.34
C GLN A 170 -0.32 -11.78 18.28
N GLY A 171 -1.40 -12.58 18.20
CA GLY A 171 -1.33 -14.04 18.15
C GLY A 171 -0.77 -14.59 16.83
N GLY A 172 -0.60 -13.74 15.81
CA GLY A 172 0.02 -14.09 14.54
C GLY A 172 -0.98 -14.22 13.39
N ALA A 173 -0.52 -14.79 12.28
CA ALA A 173 -1.25 -14.78 11.00
C ALA A 173 -2.57 -15.58 11.00
N GLU A 174 -2.75 -16.48 11.96
CA GLU A 174 -3.96 -17.31 12.08
C GLU A 174 -5.10 -16.56 12.78
N GLU A 175 -4.80 -15.46 13.48
CA GLU A 175 -5.79 -14.72 14.23
C GLU A 175 -6.62 -13.77 13.35
N ALA A 176 -7.90 -13.64 13.72
CA ALA A 176 -8.83 -12.77 13.00
C ALA A 176 -8.39 -11.31 13.07
N GLY A 177 -7.87 -10.86 14.22
CA GLY A 177 -7.39 -9.50 14.41
C GLY A 177 -6.24 -9.12 13.48
N TYR A 178 -5.30 -10.05 13.24
CA TYR A 178 -4.18 -9.84 12.33
C TYR A 178 -4.68 -9.70 10.88
N ASN A 179 -5.59 -10.57 10.46
CA ASN A 179 -6.10 -10.56 9.10
C ASN A 179 -6.88 -9.27 8.79
N VAL A 180 -7.73 -8.81 9.71
CA VAL A 180 -8.44 -7.53 9.55
C VAL A 180 -7.45 -6.36 9.46
N ALA A 181 -6.48 -6.28 10.37
CA ALA A 181 -5.46 -5.24 10.36
C ALA A 181 -4.67 -5.22 9.03
N ARG A 182 -4.32 -6.41 8.51
CA ARG A 182 -3.62 -6.57 7.23
C ARG A 182 -4.44 -6.06 6.05
N GLU A 183 -5.72 -6.42 5.97
CA GLU A 183 -6.61 -5.98 4.88
C GLU A 183 -6.88 -4.48 4.92
N VAL A 184 -7.12 -3.91 6.12
CA VAL A 184 -7.32 -2.45 6.28
C VAL A 184 -6.06 -1.67 5.90
N LEU A 185 -4.88 -2.16 6.29
CA LEU A 185 -3.62 -1.55 5.84
C LEU A 185 -3.41 -1.71 4.34
N GLY A 186 -3.73 -2.87 3.77
CA GLY A 186 -3.69 -3.08 2.32
C GLY A 186 -4.57 -2.09 1.56
N PHE A 187 -5.77 -1.82 2.07
CA PHE A 187 -6.66 -0.80 1.54
C PHE A 187 -6.03 0.60 1.56
N LEU A 188 -5.42 1.02 2.67
CA LEU A 188 -4.73 2.32 2.77
C LEU A 188 -3.48 2.43 1.90
N GLN A 189 -2.87 1.30 1.50
CA GLN A 189 -1.66 1.25 0.67
C GLN A 189 -2.02 1.00 -0.80
N SER A 190 -3.17 1.49 -1.24
CA SER A 190 -3.72 1.28 -2.57
C SER A 190 -4.42 2.54 -3.06
N PRO A 191 -4.73 2.66 -4.37
CA PRO A 191 -5.51 3.79 -4.88
C PRO A 191 -7.01 3.74 -4.50
N MET A 192 -7.45 2.70 -3.78
CA MET A 192 -8.86 2.49 -3.46
C MET A 192 -9.51 3.63 -2.65
N PRO A 193 -8.87 4.22 -1.62
CA PRO A 193 -9.50 5.28 -0.84
C PRO A 193 -9.92 6.47 -1.70
N SER A 194 -9.02 6.96 -2.54
CA SER A 194 -9.31 8.10 -3.40
C SER A 194 -10.21 7.74 -4.59
N LEU A 195 -10.08 6.55 -5.17
CA LEU A 195 -10.99 6.05 -6.21
C LEU A 195 -12.42 5.94 -5.69
N MET A 196 -12.63 5.41 -4.48
CA MET A 196 -13.96 5.35 -3.86
C MET A 196 -14.56 6.74 -3.68
N LEU A 197 -13.75 7.71 -3.23
CA LEU A 197 -14.20 9.08 -3.07
C LEU A 197 -14.58 9.75 -4.38
N VAL A 198 -13.99 9.37 -5.52
CA VAL A 198 -14.36 9.89 -6.84
C VAL A 198 -15.58 9.16 -7.40
N LEU A 199 -15.55 7.82 -7.40
CA LEU A 199 -16.49 6.97 -8.14
C LEU A 199 -17.83 6.77 -7.42
N LEU A 200 -17.86 6.63 -6.09
CA LEU A 200 -19.11 6.31 -5.38
C LEU A 200 -20.18 7.40 -5.50
N PRO A 201 -19.88 8.70 -5.35
CA PRO A 201 -20.88 9.74 -5.56
C PRO A 201 -21.41 9.75 -6.99
N TRP A 202 -20.53 9.55 -7.97
CA TRP A 202 -20.90 9.49 -9.39
C TRP A 202 -21.79 8.28 -9.70
N LEU A 203 -21.48 7.10 -9.15
CA LEU A 203 -22.33 5.90 -9.29
C LEU A 203 -23.70 6.11 -8.63
N ARG A 204 -23.72 6.69 -7.43
CA ARG A 204 -24.95 6.99 -6.69
C ARG A 204 -25.85 7.96 -7.46
N GLU A 205 -25.28 9.03 -8.02
CA GLU A 205 -26.03 10.01 -8.81
C GLU A 205 -26.69 9.38 -10.03
N ARG A 206 -26.04 8.40 -10.68
CA ARG A 206 -26.63 7.66 -11.80
C ARG A 206 -27.72 6.69 -11.35
N ALA A 207 -27.50 5.96 -10.26
CA ALA A 207 -28.46 5.00 -9.74
C ALA A 207 -29.77 5.64 -9.21
N MET A 208 -29.74 6.92 -8.85
CA MET A 208 -30.94 7.66 -8.39
C MET A 208 -31.70 8.37 -9.52
N VAL A 209 -31.20 8.32 -10.76
CA VAL A 209 -31.81 8.94 -11.96
C VAL A 209 -32.56 7.90 -12.81
N ASP A 210 -32.40 6.60 -12.51
CA ASP A 210 -33.21 5.49 -13.03
C ASP A 210 -34.37 5.17 -12.07
#